data_AF-A0A063BC84-F1
#
_entry.id   AF-A0A063BC84-F1
#
_cell.length_a   1.000
_cell.length_b   1.000
_cell.length_c   1.000
_cell.angle_alpha   90.00
_cell.angle_beta   90.00
_cell.angle_gamma   90.00
#
_symmetry.space_group_name_H-M   'P 1'
#
loop_
_entity.id
_entity.type
_entity.pdbx_description
1 polymer ?
#
loop_
_entity_poly.entity_id
_entity_poly.type
_entity_poly.pdbx_seq_one_letter_code
_entity_poly.pdbx_strand_id
1 'polypeptide(L)'
;MHRSSFAALAFAGLAASAAHAAPLTVGELDAGTRRTIAYQCENEKRPVRVSYWLAADGQSFALVPVNGERFLFVDTVAASGVRYQAGRYIWWTKGREATLRDEIADEKAPPLLSGCVEIAGKKTAD
;
A
#
# COMPACT_ATOMS: atom_id res chain seq x y z
N MET A 1 26.60 -67.01 -7.57
CA MET A 1 27.27 -65.69 -7.54
C MET A 1 26.83 -64.87 -8.75
N HIS A 2 25.76 -64.07 -8.65
CA HIS A 2 25.28 -63.18 -9.72
C HIS A 2 25.01 -61.78 -9.14
N ARG A 3 26.04 -60.94 -9.30
CA ARG A 3 26.05 -59.50 -9.63
C ARG A 3 24.86 -58.65 -9.17
N SER A 4 25.13 -57.84 -8.15
CA SER A 4 24.33 -56.70 -7.68
C SER A 4 23.99 -55.71 -8.81
N SER A 5 22.80 -55.12 -8.76
CA SER A 5 22.46 -53.91 -9.52
C SER A 5 21.86 -52.89 -8.55
N PHE A 6 22.64 -51.86 -8.23
CA PHE A 6 22.18 -50.68 -7.51
C PHE A 6 21.48 -49.77 -8.54
N ALA A 7 20.16 -49.62 -8.42
CA ALA A 7 19.40 -48.62 -9.17
C ALA A 7 19.52 -47.27 -8.45
N ALA A 8 20.23 -46.32 -9.06
CA ALA A 8 20.30 -44.95 -8.59
C ALA A 8 19.00 -44.21 -8.98
N LEU A 9 18.16 -43.87 -7.99
CA LEU A 9 17.03 -42.95 -8.20
C LEU A 9 17.56 -41.51 -8.32
N ALA A 10 17.46 -40.94 -9.51
CA ALA A 10 17.73 -39.53 -9.76
C ALA A 10 16.57 -38.66 -9.20
N PHE A 11 16.87 -37.86 -8.17
CA PHE A 11 15.98 -36.81 -7.67
C PHE A 11 16.00 -35.63 -8.66
N ALA A 12 14.97 -35.50 -9.49
CA ALA A 12 14.77 -34.30 -10.31
C ALA A 12 14.24 -33.18 -9.41
N GLY A 13 15.08 -32.20 -9.09
CA GLY A 13 14.70 -31.01 -8.33
C GLY A 13 13.76 -30.12 -9.14
N LEU A 14 12.57 -29.83 -8.61
CA LEU A 14 11.73 -28.75 -9.11
C LEU A 14 12.40 -27.41 -8.82
N ALA A 15 12.98 -26.78 -9.84
CA ALA A 15 13.36 -25.37 -9.77
C ALA A 15 12.08 -24.52 -9.81
N ALA A 16 11.63 -24.04 -8.65
CA ALA A 16 10.59 -23.03 -8.58
C ALA A 16 11.16 -21.70 -9.08
N SER A 17 10.79 -21.29 -10.29
CA SER A 17 11.11 -19.96 -10.81
C SER A 17 10.32 -18.92 -10.01
N ALA A 18 11.00 -18.24 -9.08
CA ALA A 18 10.45 -17.05 -8.44
C ALA A 18 10.33 -15.94 -9.50
N ALA A 19 9.11 -15.71 -9.99
CA ALA A 19 8.80 -14.58 -10.85
C ALA A 19 9.07 -13.27 -10.08
N HIS A 20 10.22 -12.64 -10.37
CA HIS A 20 10.52 -11.29 -9.89
C HIS A 20 9.77 -10.30 -10.79
N ALA A 21 8.69 -9.73 -10.28
CA ALA A 21 8.06 -8.58 -10.93
C ALA A 21 9.08 -7.43 -10.94
N ALA A 22 9.38 -6.89 -12.13
CA ALA A 22 10.20 -5.70 -12.25
C ALA A 22 9.53 -4.56 -11.48
N PRO A 23 10.24 -3.83 -10.60
CA PRO A 23 9.67 -2.65 -9.97
C PRO A 23 9.36 -1.63 -11.06
N LEU A 24 8.24 -0.90 -10.91
CA LEU A 24 7.94 0.25 -11.76
C LEU A 24 9.06 1.28 -11.60
N THR A 25 9.93 1.41 -12.60
CA THR A 25 11.04 2.36 -12.60
C THR A 25 10.60 3.69 -13.19
N VAL A 26 9.96 4.53 -12.37
CA VAL A 26 9.89 5.97 -12.63
C VAL A 26 11.17 6.54 -12.03
N GLY A 27 12.10 7.03 -12.86
CA GLY A 27 13.44 7.46 -12.45
C GLY A 27 13.51 8.57 -11.39
N GLU A 28 12.38 9.19 -11.05
CA GLU A 28 12.27 10.33 -10.14
C GLU A 28 11.47 10.02 -8.86
N LEU A 29 11.00 8.78 -8.68
CA LEU A 29 10.49 8.34 -7.38
C LEU A 29 11.64 7.71 -6.61
N ASP A 30 12.73 8.47 -6.42
CA ASP A 30 13.76 8.10 -5.47
C ASP A 30 13.06 8.04 -4.11
N ALA A 31 12.77 6.82 -3.69
CA ALA A 31 11.84 6.55 -2.62
C ALA A 31 12.53 6.90 -1.30
N GLY A 32 12.49 8.19 -0.95
CA GLY A 32 12.70 8.62 0.43
C GLY A 32 11.93 7.70 1.38
N THR A 33 12.41 7.54 2.61
CA THR A 33 11.92 6.54 3.57
C THR A 33 10.41 6.36 3.54
N ARG A 34 9.95 5.26 2.92
CA ARG A 34 8.53 4.95 2.82
C ARG A 34 8.00 4.59 4.20
N ARG A 35 7.07 5.40 4.70
CA ARG A 35 6.41 5.16 5.98
C ARG A 35 5.06 4.53 5.76
N THR A 36 4.85 3.33 6.32
CA THR A 36 3.53 2.69 6.30
C THR A 36 2.82 2.93 7.63
N ILE A 37 1.59 3.42 7.54
CA ILE A 37 0.70 3.68 8.68
C ILE A 37 -0.50 2.75 8.54
N ALA A 38 -0.89 2.13 9.65
CA ALA A 38 -2.12 1.37 9.73
C ALA A 38 -3.21 2.24 10.35
N TYR A 39 -4.39 2.25 9.73
CA TYR A 39 -5.58 2.93 10.19
C TYR A 39 -6.65 1.91 10.52
N GLN A 40 -7.31 2.05 11.66
CA GLN A 40 -8.57 1.37 11.92
C GLN A 40 -9.69 2.29 11.44
N CYS A 41 -10.47 1.85 10.45
CA CYS A 41 -11.64 2.56 9.95
C CYS A 41 -12.91 1.91 10.51
N GLU A 42 -13.98 2.69 10.67
CA GLU A 42 -15.24 2.22 11.25
C GLU A 42 -15.95 1.21 10.33
N ASN A 43 -15.84 1.42 9.03
CA ASN A 43 -16.47 0.60 8.00
C ASN A 43 -15.57 -0.55 7.51
N GLU A 44 -14.42 -0.79 8.15
CA GLU A 44 -13.48 -1.86 7.81
C GLU A 44 -13.23 -2.81 8.98
N LYS A 45 -13.30 -4.13 8.71
CA LYS A 45 -13.04 -5.14 9.74
C LYS A 45 -11.56 -5.29 10.08
N ARG A 46 -10.67 -4.91 9.17
CA ARG A 46 -9.21 -5.05 9.31
C ARG A 46 -8.54 -3.69 9.13
N PRO A 47 -7.39 -3.44 9.79
CA PRO A 47 -6.68 -2.20 9.58
C PRO A 47 -6.27 -1.99 8.12
N VAL A 48 -6.52 -0.79 7.62
CA VAL A 48 -6.09 -0.32 6.29
C VAL A 48 -4.66 0.17 6.40
N ARG A 49 -3.76 -0.37 5.57
CA ARG A 49 -2.37 0.09 5.51
C ARG A 49 -2.17 1.06 4.36
N VAL A 50 -1.72 2.26 4.67
CA VAL A 50 -1.38 3.31 3.71
C VAL A 50 0.11 3.60 3.81
N SER A 51 0.79 3.61 2.66
CA SER A 51 2.21 3.97 2.60
C SER A 51 2.38 5.39 2.10
N TYR A 52 3.22 6.18 2.75
CA TYR A 52 3.52 7.56 2.40
C TYR A 52 5.01 7.75 2.11
N TRP A 53 5.34 8.62 1.18
CA TRP A 53 6.72 9.05 0.91
C TRP A 53 6.73 10.42 0.22
N LEU A 54 7.84 11.13 0.39
CA LEU A 54 8.16 12.40 -0.28
C LEU A 54 9.22 12.10 -1.34
N ALA A 55 8.97 12.49 -2.58
CA ALA A 55 9.97 12.42 -3.64
C ALA A 55 10.96 13.59 -3.56
N ALA A 56 12.08 13.46 -4.26
CA ALA A 56 13.16 14.45 -4.25
C ALA A 56 12.72 15.83 -4.77
N ASP A 57 11.72 15.87 -5.66
CA ASP A 57 11.11 17.08 -6.22
C ASP A 57 10.11 17.77 -5.27
N GLY A 58 9.88 17.20 -4.08
CA GLY A 58 8.97 17.72 -3.08
C GLY A 58 7.52 17.24 -3.22
N GLN A 59 7.20 16.39 -4.21
CA GLN A 59 5.87 15.79 -4.31
C GLN A 59 5.66 14.72 -3.23
N SER A 60 4.50 14.72 -2.59
CA SER A 60 4.13 13.74 -1.57
C SER A 60 3.12 12.75 -2.12
N PHE A 61 3.35 11.47 -1.82
CA PHE A 61 2.54 10.38 -2.34
C PHE A 61 1.92 9.55 -1.22
N ALA A 62 0.74 9.01 -1.50
CA ALA A 62 0.07 8.02 -0.66
C ALA A 62 -0.37 6.82 -1.50
N LEU A 63 0.04 5.61 -1.12
CA LEU A 63 -0.46 4.37 -1.70
C LEU A 63 -1.61 3.86 -0.83
N VAL A 64 -2.84 4.04 -1.31
CA VAL A 64 -4.08 3.75 -0.56
C VAL A 64 -4.84 2.63 -1.26
N PRO A 65 -5.33 1.61 -0.53
CA PRO A 65 -6.23 0.62 -1.11
C PRO A 65 -7.63 1.20 -1.31
N VAL A 66 -8.20 0.99 -2.49
CA VAL A 66 -9.57 1.35 -2.88
C VAL A 66 -10.20 0.09 -3.44
N ASN A 67 -11.24 -0.44 -2.79
CA ASN A 67 -11.95 -1.64 -3.23
C ASN A 67 -11.04 -2.86 -3.54
N GLY A 68 -9.95 -3.01 -2.79
CA GLY A 68 -9.00 -4.12 -2.95
C GLY A 68 -7.83 -3.85 -3.91
N GLU A 69 -7.88 -2.78 -4.69
CA GLU A 69 -6.79 -2.36 -5.57
C GLU A 69 -6.00 -1.19 -4.97
N ARG A 70 -4.69 -1.10 -5.23
CA ARG A 70 -3.86 0.00 -4.70
C ARG A 70 -3.74 1.11 -5.72
N PHE A 71 -4.10 2.31 -5.30
CA PHE A 71 -3.97 3.52 -6.11
C PHE A 71 -2.86 4.40 -5.53
N LEU A 72 -2.08 4.99 -6.43
CA LEU A 72 -1.08 5.99 -6.10
C LEU A 72 -1.75 7.36 -6.13
N PHE A 73 -1.83 8.01 -4.98
CA PHE A 73 -2.34 9.37 -4.85
C PHE A 73 -1.18 10.36 -4.73
N VAL A 74 -1.39 11.56 -5.28
CA VAL A 74 -0.46 12.70 -5.19
C VAL A 74 -1.09 13.78 -4.33
N ASP A 75 -0.30 14.47 -3.52
CA ASP A 75 -0.80 15.57 -2.71
C ASP A 75 -1.32 16.74 -3.56
N THR A 76 -2.29 17.46 -3.00
CA THR A 76 -2.98 18.59 -3.62
C THR A 76 -3.24 19.67 -2.58
N VAL A 77 -3.52 20.89 -3.05
CA VAL A 77 -3.82 22.03 -2.17
C VAL A 77 -5.02 21.73 -1.27
N ALA A 78 -4.87 22.01 0.03
CA ALA A 78 -5.92 21.84 1.02
C ALA A 78 -5.90 22.98 2.05
N ALA A 79 -7.07 23.34 2.56
CA ALA A 79 -7.19 24.36 3.61
C ALA A 79 -6.67 23.87 4.98
N SER A 80 -6.76 22.56 5.26
CA SER A 80 -6.19 21.96 6.47
C SER A 80 -5.88 20.48 6.26
N GLY A 81 -4.88 19.96 6.96
CA GLY A 81 -4.44 18.57 6.77
C GLY A 81 -3.74 18.36 5.43
N VAL A 82 -3.70 17.12 4.95
CA VAL A 82 -3.08 16.76 3.67
C VAL A 82 -4.09 16.02 2.80
N ARG A 83 -4.39 16.58 1.63
CA ARG A 83 -5.33 16.01 0.66
C ARG A 83 -4.54 15.37 -0.46
N TYR A 84 -4.78 14.09 -0.72
CA TYR A 84 -4.17 13.34 -1.81
C TYR A 84 -5.25 12.94 -2.82
N GLN A 85 -4.94 13.01 -4.11
CA GLN A 85 -5.87 12.67 -5.21
C GLN A 85 -5.33 11.58 -6.13
N ALA A 86 -6.21 10.65 -6.51
CA ALA A 86 -6.00 9.66 -7.57
C ALA A 86 -7.28 9.55 -8.42
N GLY A 87 -7.31 10.22 -9.57
CA GLY A 87 -8.52 10.31 -10.39
C GLY A 87 -9.68 10.93 -9.60
N ARG A 88 -10.77 10.17 -9.46
CA ARG A 88 -11.98 10.57 -8.71
C ARG A 88 -11.84 10.42 -7.20
N TYR A 89 -10.80 9.75 -6.71
CA TYR A 89 -10.67 9.42 -5.29
C TYR A 89 -9.87 10.47 -4.55
N ILE A 90 -10.32 10.80 -3.34
CA ILE A 90 -9.61 11.68 -2.41
C ILE A 90 -9.35 10.96 -1.11
N TRP A 91 -8.07 10.87 -0.77
CA TRP A 91 -7.60 10.47 0.55
C TRP A 91 -7.18 11.72 1.31
N TRP A 92 -7.90 12.06 2.39
CA TRP A 92 -7.62 13.27 3.17
C TRP A 92 -7.26 12.88 4.60
N THR A 93 -6.09 13.33 5.06
CA THR A 93 -5.63 13.15 6.44
C THR A 93 -5.66 14.45 7.23
N LYS A 94 -5.95 14.36 8.53
CA LYS A 94 -5.88 15.48 9.48
C LYS A 94 -5.41 14.97 10.83
N GLY A 95 -4.17 15.30 11.20
CA GLY A 95 -3.55 14.72 12.39
C GLY A 95 -3.45 13.19 12.24
N ARG A 96 -4.13 12.45 13.12
CA ARG A 96 -4.19 10.97 13.11
C ARG A 96 -5.45 10.42 12.45
N GLU A 97 -6.31 11.29 11.93
CA GLU A 97 -7.55 10.90 11.28
C GLU A 97 -7.38 10.88 9.76
N ALA A 98 -8.17 10.05 9.10
CA ALA A 98 -8.22 10.00 7.65
C ALA A 98 -9.60 9.63 7.10
N THR A 99 -9.83 9.93 5.83
CA THR A 99 -11.06 9.55 5.12
C THR A 99 -10.77 9.36 3.64
N LEU A 100 -11.34 8.31 3.04
CA LEU A 100 -11.32 8.08 1.59
C LEU A 100 -12.70 8.36 1.00
N ARG A 101 -12.79 9.23 -0.01
CA ARG A 101 -14.04 9.55 -0.72
C ARG A 101 -13.90 9.34 -2.22
N ASP A 102 -15.03 9.05 -2.87
CA ASP A 102 -15.22 9.21 -4.30
C ASP A 102 -15.88 10.57 -4.54
N GLU A 103 -15.19 11.49 -5.21
CA GLU A 103 -15.66 12.87 -5.43
C GLU A 103 -16.77 12.98 -6.47
N ILE A 104 -16.99 11.95 -7.30
CA ILE A 104 -18.08 11.97 -8.28
C ILE A 104 -19.29 11.15 -7.82
N ALA A 105 -19.23 10.57 -6.62
CA ALA A 105 -20.40 9.98 -5.99
C ALA A 105 -21.39 11.09 -5.58
N ASP A 106 -22.63 10.69 -5.28
CA ASP A 106 -23.63 11.57 -4.68
C ASP A 106 -23.03 12.33 -3.48
N GLU A 107 -23.40 13.60 -3.31
CA GLU A 107 -22.86 14.46 -2.23
C GLU A 107 -23.11 13.87 -0.83
N LYS A 108 -24.18 13.07 -0.71
CA LYS A 108 -24.58 12.40 0.53
C LYS A 108 -24.04 10.97 0.65
N ALA A 109 -23.30 10.48 -0.35
CA ALA A 109 -22.74 9.14 -0.31
C ALA A 109 -21.75 9.02 0.85
N PRO A 110 -21.79 7.91 1.61
CA PRO A 110 -20.82 7.70 2.67
C PRO A 110 -19.40 7.57 2.08
N PRO A 111 -18.36 7.96 2.82
CA PRO A 111 -16.98 7.72 2.42
C PRO A 111 -16.71 6.23 2.17
N LEU A 112 -15.81 5.94 1.23
CA LEU A 112 -15.30 4.59 0.99
C LEU A 112 -14.54 4.05 2.21
N LEU A 113 -13.84 4.92 2.93
CA LEU A 113 -13.24 4.62 4.24
C LEU A 113 -13.60 5.76 5.21
N SER A 114 -14.39 5.46 6.24
CA SER A 114 -14.91 6.43 7.21
C SER A 114 -14.30 6.25 8.60
N GLY A 115 -14.14 7.37 9.31
CA GLY A 115 -13.69 7.37 10.71
C GLY A 115 -12.34 6.69 10.92
N CYS A 116 -11.43 6.79 9.94
CA CYS A 116 -10.14 6.12 10.03
C CYS A 116 -9.25 6.82 11.06
N VAL A 117 -8.70 6.07 12.01
CA VAL A 117 -7.75 6.57 13.02
C VAL A 117 -6.47 5.74 12.98
N GLU A 118 -5.32 6.40 13.00
CA GLU A 118 -4.02 5.74 13.09
C GLU A 118 -3.95 4.85 14.33
N ILE A 119 -3.67 3.57 14.12
CA ILE A 119 -3.30 2.66 15.21
C ILE A 119 -1.80 2.77 15.44
N ALA A 120 -1.39 3.01 16.68
CA ALA A 120 0.02 3.09 17.02
C ALA A 120 0.68 1.73 16.73
N GLY A 121 1.63 1.70 15.80
CA GLY A 121 2.51 0.56 15.64
C GLY A 121 3.38 0.42 16.88
N LYS A 122 3.58 -0.79 17.40
CA LYS A 122 4.70 -1.04 18.31
C LYS A 122 5.96 -0.61 17.59
N LYS A 123 6.72 0.35 18.15
CA LYS A 123 8.12 0.54 17.76
C LYS A 123 8.82 -0.79 18.05
N THR A 124 9.18 -1.55 17.03
CA THR A 124 10.26 -2.52 17.17
C THR A 124 11.51 -1.70 17.45
N ALA A 125 11.89 -1.66 18.73
CA ALA A 125 13.20 -1.19 19.13
C ALA A 125 14.23 -2.16 18.55
N ASP A 126 15.21 -1.60 17.85
CA ASP A 126 16.50 -2.23 17.57
C ASP A 126 17.40 -1.93 18.78
#